data_AF-A0A7Y5KYF1-F1
#
_entry.id   AF-A0A7Y5KYF1-F1
#
_cell.length_a   1.000
_cell.length_b   1.000
_cell.length_c   1.000
_cell.angle_alpha   90.00
_cell.angle_beta   90.00
_cell.angle_gamma   90.00
#
_symmetry.space_group_name_H-M   'P 1'
#
loop_
_entity.id
_entity.type
_entity.pdbx_description
1 polymer ?
#
loop_
_entity_poly.entity_id
_entity_poly.type
_entity_poly.pdbx_seq_one_letter_code
_entity_poly.pdbx_strand_id
1 'polypeptide(L)'
;MSGVKKALPFVILLGIGAMAGGGIYVYKNTEKKQLARREQAYADLSQCLFGERVEAPDTAATSITSMQARGAHLPDSTRWVEGGMPWPQRCKDNADELMSALRDASMMKEDPKRNLMKELAPLVDDLKKPDAQTSYLVRSVVGFWRSAEQNGLLMAAESKVAGPEKTGRIDADLPSLALPFASILPVGNGPTWHFLGTRNDKKDALASCSANEDGLQCLEFTSDDSFFPNGTWESAAFLPEDVSGGIALLRDGKLEKTKITVPKSVHVDAAGTVFAVNSPFVDDALRPQLVIQPLGKEPTTIQLQKLLEKRVPEGFDMQSTFVLGGSLVAPLEDKSLAFPLTAEGKLGEPIAIALDDHPCRAGAQYVLTDDKKLQFFDGAKTTEVTIPSKDSSFRARAACSPSGAVQIGGRVLCRSSGCVEVIDETGYKLFEENVQHPPVMDVIGDRIVYTWGAKDGAGLLVHVGDKGMVPNGKDILVVEKTGGKGPSKMGVFGGPKGAIAVADVEGTLIGFRITENGEVGPLKVTWK
;
A
#
# COMPACT_ATOMS: atom_id res chain seq x y z
N MET A 1 53.76 85.84 -18.99
CA MET A 1 53.60 85.34 -17.61
C MET A 1 52.20 85.72 -17.12
N SER A 2 51.32 84.89 -16.56
CA SER A 2 51.21 83.44 -16.43
C SER A 2 49.72 83.14 -16.21
N GLY A 3 49.08 82.41 -17.12
CA GLY A 3 47.65 82.08 -17.10
C GLY A 3 47.27 80.92 -16.17
N VAL A 4 47.94 80.78 -15.02
CA VAL A 4 47.79 79.61 -14.12
C VAL A 4 46.68 79.79 -13.06
N LYS A 5 46.11 80.99 -12.91
CA LYS A 5 45.14 81.27 -11.82
C LYS A 5 43.66 80.97 -12.12
N LYS A 6 43.29 80.44 -13.30
CA LYS A 6 41.86 80.22 -13.66
C LYS A 6 41.39 78.76 -13.80
N ALA A 7 42.28 77.76 -13.70
CA ALA A 7 41.91 76.35 -13.92
C ALA A 7 41.67 75.51 -12.64
N LEU A 8 42.04 76.03 -11.46
CA LEU A 8 41.94 75.30 -10.20
C LEU A 8 40.51 74.88 -9.78
N PRO A 9 39.43 75.67 -10.00
CA PRO A 9 38.10 75.24 -9.57
C PRO A 9 37.49 74.13 -10.44
N PHE A 10 37.94 73.96 -11.69
CA PHE A 10 37.42 72.91 -12.59
C PHE A 10 38.03 71.52 -12.33
N VAL A 11 39.28 71.45 -11.84
CA VAL A 11 39.94 70.17 -11.52
C VAL A 11 39.38 69.57 -10.23
N ILE A 12 39.00 70.41 -9.25
CA ILE A 12 38.38 69.95 -7.99
C ILE A 12 36.96 69.40 -8.23
N LEU A 13 36.18 70.03 -9.11
CA LEU A 13 34.84 69.55 -9.48
C LEU A 13 34.88 68.24 -10.28
N LEU A 14 35.87 68.04 -11.16
CA LEU A 14 36.07 66.77 -11.88
C LEU A 14 36.54 65.63 -10.95
N GLY A 15 37.37 65.93 -9.95
CA GLY A 15 37.79 64.95 -8.93
C GLY A 15 36.63 64.47 -8.04
N ILE A 16 35.71 65.36 -7.67
CA ILE A 16 34.51 65.02 -6.90
C ILE A 16 33.50 64.24 -7.76
N GLY A 17 33.34 64.60 -9.03
CA GLY A 17 32.47 63.88 -9.98
C GLY A 17 32.94 62.44 -10.26
N ALA A 18 34.26 62.22 -10.40
CA ALA A 18 34.83 60.89 -10.59
C ALA A 18 34.75 60.02 -9.31
N MET A 19 34.93 60.61 -8.13
CA MET A 19 34.75 59.89 -6.85
C MET A 19 33.28 59.56 -6.56
N ALA A 20 32.33 60.46 -6.91
CA ALA A 20 30.90 60.20 -6.79
C ALA A 20 30.42 59.13 -7.80
N GLY A 21 30.91 59.16 -9.04
CA GLY A 21 30.57 58.16 -10.07
C GLY A 21 31.13 56.77 -9.77
N GLY A 22 32.39 56.69 -9.29
CA GLY A 22 33.01 55.43 -8.86
C GLY A 22 32.29 54.81 -7.65
N GLY A 23 31.87 55.64 -6.69
CA GLY A 23 31.08 55.21 -5.53
C GLY A 23 29.75 54.57 -5.91
N ILE A 24 29.00 55.17 -6.85
CA ILE A 24 27.71 54.63 -7.32
C ILE A 24 27.89 53.29 -8.05
N TYR A 25 28.96 53.13 -8.84
CA TYR A 25 29.23 51.87 -9.53
C TYR A 25 29.60 50.75 -8.55
N VAL A 26 30.48 51.02 -7.58
CA VAL A 26 30.84 50.07 -6.52
C VAL A 26 29.63 49.70 -5.67
N TYR A 27 28.80 50.70 -5.32
CA TYR A 27 27.56 50.49 -4.58
C TYR A 27 26.60 49.55 -5.32
N LYS A 28 26.28 49.84 -6.59
CA LYS A 28 25.39 49.00 -7.41
C LYS A 28 25.95 47.60 -7.67
N ASN A 29 27.26 47.47 -7.82
CA ASN A 29 27.89 46.17 -8.01
C ASN A 29 27.85 45.32 -6.72
N THR A 30 28.04 45.95 -5.57
CA THR A 30 27.96 45.29 -4.26
C THR A 30 26.53 44.85 -3.95
N GLU A 31 25.54 45.71 -4.23
CA GLU A 31 24.12 45.40 -4.08
C GLU A 31 23.71 44.20 -4.96
N LYS A 32 24.12 44.18 -6.24
CA LYS A 32 23.87 43.05 -7.14
C LYS A 32 24.50 41.75 -6.64
N LYS A 33 25.74 41.79 -6.14
CA LYS A 33 26.43 40.61 -5.61
C LYS A 33 25.74 40.08 -4.34
N GLN A 34 25.35 40.98 -3.43
CA GLN A 34 24.61 40.60 -2.21
C GLN A 34 23.24 40.03 -2.54
N LEU A 35 22.53 40.60 -3.53
CA LEU A 35 21.26 40.08 -4.02
C LEU A 35 21.43 38.68 -4.60
N ALA A 36 22.33 38.50 -5.56
CA ALA A 36 22.57 37.20 -6.19
C ALA A 36 22.97 36.12 -5.18
N ARG A 37 23.82 36.45 -4.19
CA ARG A 37 24.20 35.50 -3.12
C ARG A 37 23.00 35.06 -2.29
N ARG A 38 22.11 35.99 -1.92
CA ARG A 38 20.89 35.68 -1.16
C ARG A 38 19.92 34.81 -1.95
N GLU A 39 19.66 35.17 -3.20
CA GLU A 39 18.74 34.42 -4.07
C GLU A 39 19.28 33.01 -4.38
N GLN A 40 20.60 32.87 -4.53
CA GLN A 40 21.25 31.58 -4.69
C GLN A 40 21.16 30.74 -3.41
N ALA A 41 21.51 31.30 -2.24
CA ALA A 41 21.43 30.58 -0.98
C ALA A 41 19.98 30.15 -0.65
N TYR A 42 18.99 30.93 -1.06
CA TYR A 42 17.59 30.56 -0.92
C TYR A 42 17.20 29.42 -1.86
N ALA A 43 17.64 29.46 -3.12
CA ALA A 43 17.45 28.37 -4.07
C ALA A 43 18.15 27.08 -3.60
N ASP A 44 19.36 27.17 -3.06
CA ASP A 44 20.16 26.05 -2.55
C ASP A 44 19.51 25.39 -1.34
N LEU A 45 18.99 26.19 -0.40
CA LEU A 45 18.21 25.66 0.73
C LEU A 45 16.91 24.99 0.26
N SER A 46 16.19 25.62 -0.67
CA SER A 46 14.96 25.05 -1.25
C SER A 46 15.25 23.71 -1.93
N GLN A 47 16.27 23.68 -2.80
CA GLN A 47 16.68 22.47 -3.50
C GLN A 47 17.09 21.36 -2.52
N CYS A 48 17.82 21.68 -1.44
CA CYS A 48 18.20 20.70 -0.43
C CYS A 48 16.99 20.13 0.34
N LEU A 49 16.01 20.95 0.69
CA LEU A 49 14.87 20.52 1.50
C LEU A 49 13.83 19.74 0.69
N PHE A 50 13.54 20.17 -0.54
CA PHE A 50 12.43 19.64 -1.33
C PHE A 50 12.86 18.83 -2.55
N GLY A 51 14.11 18.95 -2.97
CA GLY A 51 14.60 18.40 -4.24
C GLY A 51 14.10 19.13 -5.48
N GLU A 52 13.34 20.20 -5.30
CA GLU A 52 12.89 21.10 -6.36
C GLU A 52 12.66 22.51 -5.81
N ARG A 53 12.43 23.45 -6.72
CA ARG A 53 12.14 24.84 -6.39
C ARG A 53 10.69 24.98 -5.93
N VAL A 54 10.51 25.38 -4.68
CA VAL A 54 9.19 25.61 -4.07
C VAL A 54 9.07 27.07 -3.68
N GLU A 55 8.29 27.85 -4.45
CA GLU A 55 8.18 29.30 -4.23
C GLU A 55 7.01 29.70 -3.33
N ALA A 56 5.87 29.01 -3.48
CA ALA A 56 4.65 29.36 -2.79
C ALA A 56 4.64 28.77 -1.36
N PRO A 57 4.28 29.55 -0.32
CA PRO A 57 4.27 29.01 1.05
C PRO A 57 3.27 27.88 1.26
N ASP A 58 2.15 27.89 0.54
CA ASP A 58 1.11 26.86 0.64
C ASP A 58 1.61 25.51 0.06
N THR A 59 2.43 25.54 -0.99
CA THR A 59 3.04 24.32 -1.54
C THR A 59 4.22 23.84 -0.70
N ALA A 60 4.91 24.74 0.01
CA ALA A 60 6.00 24.40 0.93
C ALA A 60 5.54 23.47 2.06
N ALA A 61 4.34 23.70 2.62
CA ALA A 61 3.77 22.87 3.68
C ALA A 61 3.59 21.41 3.22
N THR A 62 2.93 21.21 2.08
CA THR A 62 2.69 19.88 1.50
C THR A 62 3.99 19.21 1.08
N SER A 63 4.90 19.97 0.48
CA SER A 63 6.18 19.44 -0.03
C SER A 63 7.08 18.95 1.11
N ILE A 64 7.27 19.73 2.18
CA ILE A 64 8.11 19.30 3.31
C ILE A 64 7.46 18.14 4.06
N THR A 65 6.13 18.15 4.24
CA THR A 65 5.41 17.04 4.88
C THR A 65 5.60 15.75 4.10
N SER A 66 5.46 15.80 2.77
CA SER A 66 5.70 14.65 1.90
C SER A 66 7.14 14.16 2.01
N MET A 67 8.14 15.05 2.01
CA MET A 67 9.54 14.65 2.15
C MET A 67 9.85 14.06 3.53
N GLN A 68 9.29 14.63 4.60
CA GLN A 68 9.48 14.10 5.96
C GLN A 68 8.84 12.72 6.11
N ALA A 69 7.65 12.52 5.54
CA ALA A 69 7.01 11.20 5.51
C ALA A 69 7.87 10.18 4.74
N ARG A 70 8.42 10.55 3.58
CA ARG A 70 9.30 9.68 2.79
C ARG A 70 10.62 9.36 3.51
N GLY A 71 11.20 10.35 4.18
CA GLY A 71 12.49 10.24 4.86
C GLY A 71 12.43 9.53 6.21
N ALA A 72 11.35 9.70 6.98
CA ALA A 72 11.23 9.23 8.37
C ALA A 72 11.48 7.72 8.55
N HIS A 73 11.20 6.92 7.52
CA HIS A 73 11.35 5.47 7.56
C HIS A 73 12.73 4.98 7.08
N LEU A 74 13.50 5.80 6.36
CA LEU A 74 14.84 5.40 5.91
C LEU A 74 15.83 5.42 7.09
N PRO A 75 16.72 4.43 7.24
CA PRO A 75 17.86 4.53 8.15
C PRO A 75 18.74 5.74 7.82
N ASP A 76 19.34 6.37 8.84
CA ASP A 76 20.19 7.56 8.66
C ASP A 76 21.35 7.31 7.67
N SER A 77 21.88 6.09 7.61
CA SER A 77 22.97 5.72 6.68
C SER A 77 22.58 5.73 5.20
N THR A 78 21.28 5.73 4.88
CA THR A 78 20.77 5.63 3.51
C THR A 78 19.80 6.77 3.15
N ARG A 79 19.44 7.63 4.11
CA ARG A 79 18.47 8.71 3.93
C ARG A 79 19.09 9.90 3.21
N TRP A 80 19.23 9.76 1.90
CA TRP A 80 19.79 10.77 0.98
C TRP A 80 21.06 11.40 1.54
N VAL A 81 22.03 10.55 1.88
CA VAL A 81 23.27 10.96 2.53
C VAL A 81 24.18 11.66 1.54
N GLU A 82 24.66 12.84 1.89
CA GLU A 82 25.71 13.54 1.18
C GLU A 82 26.64 14.21 2.19
N GLY A 83 27.95 14.14 1.93
CA GLY A 83 28.94 14.61 2.92
C GLY A 83 28.91 13.87 4.25
N GLY A 84 28.32 12.66 4.30
CA GLY A 84 28.22 11.85 5.53
C GLY A 84 27.10 12.26 6.49
N MET A 85 26.24 13.21 6.11
CA MET A 85 25.08 13.60 6.92
C MET A 85 23.76 13.17 6.25
N PRO A 86 22.80 12.64 7.02
CA PRO A 86 21.48 12.33 6.50
C PRO A 86 20.68 13.60 6.20
N TRP A 87 19.70 13.48 5.32
CA TRP A 87 18.63 14.46 5.23
C TRP A 87 17.69 14.33 6.46
N PRO A 88 17.13 15.41 7.02
CA PRO A 88 17.29 16.81 6.60
C PRO A 88 18.54 17.51 7.15
N GLN A 89 19.30 16.90 8.08
CA GLN A 89 20.45 17.52 8.74
C GLN A 89 21.50 18.09 7.78
N ARG A 90 21.76 17.41 6.66
CA ARG A 90 22.71 17.89 5.62
C ARG A 90 22.35 19.26 5.05
N CYS A 91 21.08 19.69 5.17
CA CYS A 91 20.61 21.00 4.69
C CYS A 91 20.96 22.15 5.62
N LYS A 92 21.51 21.86 6.82
CA LYS A 92 21.95 22.86 7.79
C LYS A 92 22.91 23.88 7.16
N ASP A 93 23.91 23.43 6.42
CA ASP A 93 24.94 24.33 5.89
C ASP A 93 24.35 25.31 4.86
N ASN A 94 23.35 24.89 4.09
CA ASN A 94 22.61 25.78 3.18
C ASN A 94 21.73 26.78 3.94
N ALA A 95 21.15 26.38 5.08
CA ALA A 95 20.38 27.28 5.93
C ALA A 95 21.29 28.31 6.65
N ASP A 96 22.45 27.89 7.12
CA ASP A 96 23.47 28.76 7.71
C ASP A 96 24.05 29.74 6.65
N GLU A 97 24.26 29.30 5.40
CA GLU A 97 24.70 30.19 4.30
C GLU A 97 23.64 31.24 3.96
N LEU A 98 22.35 30.87 3.93
CA LEU A 98 21.27 31.83 3.73
C LEU A 98 21.20 32.84 4.89
N MET A 99 21.38 32.38 6.13
CA MET A 99 21.45 33.25 7.31
C MET A 99 22.65 34.22 7.21
N SER A 100 23.81 33.77 6.73
CA SER A 100 24.97 34.62 6.49
C SER A 100 24.72 35.63 5.38
N ALA A 101 24.15 35.19 4.26
CA ALA A 101 23.83 36.05 3.11
C ALA A 101 22.84 37.16 3.49
N LEU A 102 21.85 36.87 4.35
CA LEU A 102 20.94 37.86 4.92
C LEU A 102 21.66 38.82 5.87
N ARG A 103 22.55 38.33 6.73
CA ARG A 103 23.34 39.17 7.66
C ARG A 103 24.24 40.15 6.91
N ASP A 104 24.88 39.69 5.84
CA ASP A 104 25.84 40.46 5.03
C ASP A 104 25.16 41.42 4.05
N ALA A 105 23.84 41.32 3.87
CA ALA A 105 23.05 42.19 3.00
C ALA A 105 22.87 43.59 3.62
N SER A 106 23.94 44.38 3.64
CA SER A 106 23.97 45.74 4.18
C SER A 106 23.01 46.70 3.46
N MET A 107 22.64 46.40 2.22
CA MET A 107 21.73 47.22 1.42
C MET A 107 20.25 46.81 1.55
N MET A 108 19.96 45.74 2.27
CA MET A 108 18.58 45.34 2.58
C MET A 108 18.01 46.23 3.68
N LYS A 109 16.74 46.63 3.56
CA LYS A 109 16.05 47.36 4.64
C LYS A 109 16.06 46.52 5.92
N GLU A 110 16.29 47.20 7.06
CA GLU A 110 16.50 46.54 8.35
C GLU A 110 15.29 45.70 8.79
N ASP A 111 14.07 46.18 8.55
CA ASP A 111 12.84 45.46 8.93
C ASP A 111 12.67 44.12 8.18
N PRO A 112 12.68 44.08 6.82
CA PRO A 112 12.69 42.83 6.07
C PRO A 112 13.82 41.88 6.47
N LYS A 113 15.04 42.40 6.62
CA LYS A 113 16.22 41.62 7.02
C LYS A 113 15.99 40.94 8.37
N ARG A 114 15.55 41.71 9.38
CA ARG A 114 15.27 41.22 10.73
C ARG A 114 14.15 40.17 10.72
N ASN A 115 13.09 40.37 9.95
CA ASN A 115 11.97 39.43 9.85
C ASN A 115 12.39 38.10 9.21
N LEU A 116 13.17 38.14 8.12
CA LEU A 116 13.68 36.93 7.48
C LEU A 116 14.61 36.15 8.39
N MET A 117 15.56 36.83 9.05
CA MET A 117 16.47 36.19 9.99
C MET A 117 15.74 35.58 11.19
N LYS A 118 14.72 36.27 11.72
CA LYS A 118 13.90 35.77 12.83
C LYS A 118 13.18 34.47 12.47
N GLU A 119 12.58 34.40 11.28
CA GLU A 119 11.82 33.21 10.85
C GLU A 119 12.73 32.09 10.33
N LEU A 120 13.93 32.39 9.84
CA LEU A 120 14.92 31.39 9.42
C LEU A 120 15.63 30.71 10.61
N ALA A 121 15.80 31.42 11.73
CA ALA A 121 16.55 30.91 12.87
C ALA A 121 15.98 29.60 13.46
N PRO A 122 14.65 29.45 13.67
CA PRO A 122 14.07 28.17 14.09
C PRO A 122 14.35 27.02 13.13
N LEU A 123 14.34 27.27 11.82
CA LEU A 123 14.65 26.23 10.82
C LEU A 123 16.11 25.80 10.93
N VAL A 124 17.03 26.74 11.07
CA VAL A 124 18.46 26.45 11.29
C VAL A 124 18.65 25.61 12.56
N ASP A 125 17.97 25.98 13.64
CA ASP A 125 18.06 25.26 14.92
C ASP A 125 17.46 23.85 14.81
N ASP A 126 16.34 23.68 14.12
CA ASP A 126 15.73 22.38 13.88
C ASP A 126 16.65 21.47 13.05
N LEU A 127 17.30 22.00 12.00
CA LEU A 127 18.23 21.24 11.15
C LEU A 127 19.55 20.86 11.84
N LYS A 128 19.93 21.58 12.91
CA LYS A 128 21.10 21.28 13.74
C LYS A 128 20.88 20.11 14.70
N LYS A 129 19.62 19.73 14.96
CA LYS A 129 19.32 18.69 15.93
C LYS A 129 19.76 17.31 15.41
N PRO A 130 20.30 16.44 16.28
CA PRO A 130 20.60 15.06 15.91
C PRO A 130 19.36 14.30 15.42
N ASP A 131 18.17 14.71 15.87
CA ASP A 131 16.87 14.14 15.54
C ASP A 131 16.01 15.06 14.63
N ALA A 132 16.65 15.87 13.79
CA ALA A 132 15.95 16.76 12.84
C ALA A 132 14.93 16.02 11.94
N GLN A 133 15.10 14.71 11.75
CA GLN A 133 14.15 13.86 11.01
C GLN A 133 12.80 13.68 11.72
N THR A 134 12.77 13.60 13.05
CA THR A 134 11.54 13.49 13.84
C THR A 134 10.99 14.85 14.26
N SER A 135 11.78 15.92 14.07
CA SER A 135 11.33 17.28 14.30
C SER A 135 10.29 17.67 13.25
N TYR A 136 9.17 18.25 13.67
CA TYR A 136 8.15 18.74 12.75
C TYR A 136 8.61 20.03 12.06
N LEU A 137 9.23 19.91 10.87
CA LEU A 137 9.86 21.03 10.15
C LEU A 137 8.85 21.93 9.45
N VAL A 138 7.61 21.45 9.24
CA VAL A 138 6.55 22.21 8.55
C VAL A 138 6.39 23.62 9.12
N ARG A 139 6.43 23.76 10.45
CA ARG A 139 6.21 25.07 11.09
C ARG A 139 7.32 26.06 10.76
N SER A 140 8.58 25.66 10.89
CA SER A 140 9.75 26.53 10.67
C SER A 140 9.96 26.81 9.18
N VAL A 141 9.73 25.81 8.31
CA VAL A 141 9.72 25.99 6.84
C VAL A 141 8.61 26.95 6.41
N VAL A 142 7.35 26.70 6.74
CA VAL A 142 6.24 27.57 6.30
C VAL A 142 6.39 28.99 6.85
N GLY A 143 6.85 29.15 8.08
CA GLY A 143 7.14 30.46 8.68
C GLY A 143 8.16 31.26 7.85
N PHE A 144 9.29 30.64 7.50
CA PHE A 144 10.29 31.29 6.68
C PHE A 144 9.80 31.58 5.26
N TRP A 145 9.13 30.64 4.59
CA TRP A 145 8.63 30.82 3.22
C TRP A 145 7.60 31.96 3.11
N ARG A 146 6.67 32.06 4.08
CA ARG A 146 5.74 33.20 4.16
C ARG A 146 6.48 34.52 4.34
N SER A 147 7.51 34.54 5.19
CA SER A 147 8.35 35.73 5.39
C SER A 147 9.12 36.09 4.13
N ALA A 148 9.66 35.11 3.41
CA ALA A 148 10.35 35.29 2.13
C ALA A 148 9.43 35.94 1.09
N GLU A 149 8.21 35.42 0.92
CA GLU A 149 7.21 35.99 0.01
C GLU A 149 6.81 37.42 0.42
N GLN A 150 6.46 37.64 1.70
CA GLN A 150 6.06 38.95 2.21
C GLN A 150 7.14 40.02 2.07
N ASN A 151 8.42 39.62 2.10
CA ASN A 151 9.57 40.51 2.00
C ASN A 151 10.21 40.51 0.59
N GLY A 152 9.59 39.86 -0.40
CA GLY A 152 10.05 39.86 -1.80
C GLY A 152 11.41 39.19 -2.01
N LEU A 153 11.75 38.18 -1.20
CA LEU A 153 12.96 37.38 -1.41
C LEU A 153 12.70 36.37 -2.52
N LEU A 154 13.39 36.54 -3.65
CA LEU A 154 13.30 35.65 -4.80
C LEU A 154 14.33 34.52 -4.72
N MET A 155 14.09 33.45 -5.48
CA MET A 155 15.06 32.37 -5.69
C MET A 155 15.78 32.54 -7.03
N ALA A 156 17.06 32.18 -7.06
CA ALA A 156 17.79 32.02 -8.31
C ALA A 156 17.14 30.94 -9.21
N ALA A 157 17.38 31.02 -10.52
CA ALA A 157 16.81 30.10 -11.50
C ALA A 157 17.25 28.65 -11.31
N GLU A 158 18.49 28.44 -10.86
CA GLU A 158 19.13 27.14 -10.77
C GLU A 158 19.85 26.98 -9.43
N SER A 159 19.90 25.75 -8.93
CA SER A 159 20.72 25.33 -7.81
C SER A 159 21.56 24.13 -8.21
N LYS A 160 22.77 24.03 -7.65
CA LYS A 160 23.68 22.89 -7.84
C LYS A 160 23.68 21.93 -6.66
N VAL A 161 22.92 22.24 -5.61
CA VAL A 161 22.83 21.39 -4.41
C VAL A 161 22.00 20.16 -4.73
N ALA A 162 22.47 18.98 -4.31
CA ALA A 162 21.68 17.78 -4.52
C ALA A 162 20.47 17.79 -3.58
N GLY A 163 19.29 17.55 -4.16
CA GLY A 163 18.06 17.34 -3.39
C GLY A 163 17.97 15.94 -2.80
N PRO A 164 17.01 15.67 -1.91
CA PRO A 164 16.53 14.31 -1.73
C PRO A 164 16.16 13.74 -3.10
N GLU A 165 16.59 12.51 -3.42
CA GLU A 165 16.09 11.86 -4.62
C GLU A 165 14.58 11.82 -4.52
N LYS A 166 13.88 12.22 -5.59
CA LYS A 166 12.48 11.86 -5.76
C LYS A 166 12.47 10.33 -5.75
N THR A 167 12.24 9.70 -4.59
CA THR A 167 11.92 8.27 -4.49
C THR A 167 10.88 8.03 -5.54
N GLY A 168 11.25 7.31 -6.60
CA GLY A 168 10.60 7.37 -7.90
C GLY A 168 9.12 7.67 -7.75
N ARG A 169 8.72 8.90 -8.10
CA ARG A 169 7.33 9.11 -8.50
C ARG A 169 7.18 8.06 -9.60
N ILE A 170 6.31 7.08 -9.41
CA ILE A 170 5.96 6.28 -10.55
C ILE A 170 5.30 7.30 -11.47
N ASP A 171 5.97 7.69 -12.55
CA ASP A 171 5.38 8.45 -13.65
C ASP A 171 4.35 7.57 -14.40
N ALA A 172 3.63 6.70 -13.67
CA ALA A 172 2.45 6.05 -14.17
C ALA A 172 1.33 7.08 -14.00
N ASP A 173 1.13 7.86 -15.06
CA ASP A 173 -0.08 8.67 -15.21
C ASP A 173 -1.29 7.81 -14.80
N LEU A 174 -2.19 8.33 -13.96
CA LEU A 174 -3.42 7.63 -13.52
C LEU A 174 -4.12 6.87 -14.66
N PRO A 175 -4.27 7.44 -15.89
CA PRO A 175 -4.76 6.72 -17.06
C PRO A 175 -4.07 5.39 -17.39
N SER A 176 -2.77 5.26 -17.15
CA SER A 176 -2.00 4.03 -17.38
C SER A 176 -2.24 2.93 -16.35
N LEU A 177 -2.75 3.31 -15.16
CA LEU A 177 -3.13 2.39 -14.08
C LEU A 177 -4.63 2.09 -14.06
N ALA A 178 -5.42 2.88 -14.79
CA ALA A 178 -6.87 2.75 -14.82
C ALA A 178 -7.28 1.37 -15.33
N LEU A 179 -8.04 0.67 -14.50
CA LEU A 179 -8.64 -0.59 -14.89
C LEU A 179 -9.87 -0.32 -15.76
N PRO A 180 -10.19 -1.22 -16.70
CA PRO A 180 -11.37 -1.10 -17.55
C PRO A 180 -12.70 -1.41 -16.81
N PHE A 181 -12.70 -1.40 -15.47
CA PHE A 181 -13.82 -1.78 -14.62
C PHE A 181 -14.44 -0.57 -13.91
N ALA A 182 -15.76 -0.54 -13.85
CA ALA A 182 -16.58 0.40 -13.07
C ALA A 182 -16.61 0.02 -11.59
N SER A 183 -16.64 -1.28 -11.33
CA SER A 183 -16.66 -1.87 -10.00
C SER A 183 -16.00 -3.24 -10.07
N ILE A 184 -15.47 -3.68 -8.93
CA ILE A 184 -15.01 -5.06 -8.73
C ILE A 184 -15.65 -5.62 -7.47
N LEU A 185 -16.11 -6.86 -7.56
CA LEU A 185 -16.59 -7.66 -6.45
C LEU A 185 -15.62 -8.84 -6.27
N PRO A 186 -14.90 -8.94 -5.15
CA PRO A 186 -14.07 -10.11 -4.89
C PRO A 186 -14.95 -11.37 -4.78
N VAL A 187 -14.62 -12.39 -5.56
CA VAL A 187 -15.25 -13.72 -5.54
C VAL A 187 -14.47 -14.59 -4.55
N GLY A 188 -14.64 -14.28 -3.28
CA GLY A 188 -14.21 -15.14 -2.18
C GLY A 188 -12.71 -15.32 -1.98
N ASN A 189 -12.42 -16.29 -1.10
CA ASN A 189 -11.14 -16.51 -0.46
C ASN A 189 -10.30 -17.54 -1.25
N GLY A 190 -9.54 -17.11 -2.26
CA GLY A 190 -8.67 -17.91 -3.14
C GLY A 190 -7.16 -17.58 -3.03
N PRO A 191 -6.22 -18.46 -3.45
CA PRO A 191 -4.82 -18.09 -3.68
C PRO A 191 -4.64 -17.25 -4.95
N THR A 192 -5.59 -17.35 -5.87
CA THR A 192 -5.80 -16.44 -6.99
C THR A 192 -6.88 -15.46 -6.57
N TRP A 193 -6.66 -14.14 -6.71
CA TRP A 193 -7.84 -13.25 -6.69
C TRP A 193 -8.74 -13.74 -7.78
N HIS A 194 -9.96 -14.06 -7.42
CA HIS A 194 -11.04 -14.06 -8.36
C HIS A 194 -11.89 -12.82 -8.08
N PHE A 195 -12.18 -12.02 -9.10
CA PHE A 195 -13.17 -10.96 -8.98
C PHE A 195 -14.10 -10.96 -10.18
N LEU A 196 -15.30 -10.46 -9.91
CA LEU A 196 -16.28 -10.07 -10.91
C LEU A 196 -16.16 -8.57 -11.11
N GLY A 197 -15.79 -8.15 -12.32
CA GLY A 197 -15.73 -6.75 -12.70
C GLY A 197 -16.88 -6.37 -13.62
N THR A 198 -17.52 -5.22 -13.39
CA THR A 198 -18.43 -4.61 -14.38
C THR A 198 -17.61 -3.71 -15.29
N ARG A 199 -17.70 -3.85 -16.62
CA ARG A 199 -16.90 -3.03 -17.54
C ARG A 199 -17.40 -1.58 -17.66
N ASN A 200 -16.47 -0.62 -17.70
CA ASN A 200 -16.78 0.80 -17.89
C ASN A 200 -17.33 1.13 -19.28
N ASP A 201 -16.87 0.40 -20.30
CA ASP A 201 -17.16 0.65 -21.70
C ASP A 201 -18.32 -0.20 -22.24
N LYS A 202 -18.85 -1.13 -21.44
CA LYS A 202 -19.92 -2.07 -21.83
C LYS A 202 -20.84 -2.34 -20.64
N LYS A 203 -22.01 -1.70 -20.63
CA LYS A 203 -22.97 -1.71 -19.51
C LYS A 203 -23.42 -3.10 -19.03
N ASP A 204 -23.36 -4.11 -19.89
CA ASP A 204 -23.85 -5.47 -19.60
C ASP A 204 -22.72 -6.53 -19.60
N ALA A 205 -21.47 -6.10 -19.73
CA ALA A 205 -20.33 -7.01 -19.74
C ALA A 205 -19.73 -7.15 -18.34
N LEU A 206 -19.72 -8.39 -17.87
CA LEU A 206 -19.01 -8.81 -16.68
C LEU A 206 -17.67 -9.43 -17.07
N ALA A 207 -16.72 -9.40 -16.15
CA ALA A 207 -15.43 -10.05 -16.31
C ALA A 207 -15.14 -10.92 -15.10
N SER A 208 -14.79 -12.17 -15.37
CA SER A 208 -14.29 -13.11 -14.39
C SER A 208 -12.77 -13.10 -14.49
N CYS A 209 -12.08 -12.53 -13.50
CA CYS A 209 -10.64 -12.29 -13.57
C CYS A 209 -9.89 -13.08 -12.52
N SER A 210 -8.79 -13.71 -12.92
CA SER A 210 -7.84 -14.40 -12.05
C SER A 210 -6.48 -13.70 -12.03
N ALA A 211 -5.92 -13.48 -10.85
CA ALA A 211 -4.56 -12.96 -10.69
C ALA A 211 -3.50 -14.05 -10.94
N ASN A 212 -2.41 -13.70 -11.62
CA ASN A 212 -1.24 -14.56 -11.78
C ASN A 212 0.07 -13.75 -11.84
N GLU A 213 1.20 -14.42 -12.07
CA GLU A 213 2.54 -13.80 -12.12
C GLU A 213 2.68 -12.70 -13.20
N ASP A 214 1.86 -12.71 -14.24
CA ASP A 214 1.93 -11.78 -15.37
C ASP A 214 0.92 -10.63 -15.29
N GLY A 215 -0.02 -10.69 -14.34
CA GLY A 215 -1.08 -9.69 -14.16
C GLY A 215 -2.45 -10.33 -13.95
N LEU A 216 -3.48 -9.72 -14.54
CA LEU A 216 -4.85 -10.22 -14.49
C LEU A 216 -5.20 -10.93 -15.80
N GLN A 217 -5.68 -12.16 -15.69
CA GLN A 217 -6.32 -12.87 -16.81
C GLN A 217 -7.82 -12.85 -16.62
N CYS A 218 -8.52 -12.16 -17.53
CA CYS A 218 -9.95 -11.94 -17.50
C CYS A 218 -10.64 -12.67 -18.64
N LEU A 219 -11.81 -13.24 -18.34
CA LEU A 219 -12.75 -13.77 -19.31
C LEU A 219 -14.02 -12.92 -19.27
N GLU A 220 -14.36 -12.31 -20.39
CA GLU A 220 -15.57 -11.48 -20.52
C GLU A 220 -16.80 -12.37 -20.74
N PHE A 221 -17.91 -12.03 -20.10
CA PHE A 221 -19.19 -12.70 -20.29
C PHE A 221 -20.36 -11.76 -20.01
N THR A 222 -21.56 -12.15 -20.41
CA THR A 222 -22.81 -11.44 -20.12
C THR A 222 -23.71 -12.33 -19.26
N SER A 223 -24.38 -11.75 -18.28
CA SER A 223 -25.39 -12.47 -17.49
C SER A 223 -26.43 -11.51 -16.93
N ASP A 224 -27.68 -11.98 -16.86
CA ASP A 224 -28.78 -11.31 -16.16
C ASP A 224 -28.86 -11.74 -14.68
N ASP A 225 -28.08 -12.74 -14.29
CA ASP A 225 -28.08 -13.30 -12.93
C ASP A 225 -27.26 -12.44 -11.98
N SER A 226 -27.68 -12.39 -10.71
CA SER A 226 -26.86 -11.87 -9.61
C SER A 226 -25.87 -12.94 -9.14
N PHE A 227 -24.74 -12.53 -8.56
CA PHE A 227 -23.69 -13.44 -8.11
C PHE A 227 -23.44 -13.22 -6.61
N PHE A 228 -23.48 -14.30 -5.84
CA PHE A 228 -23.14 -14.27 -4.40
C PHE A 228 -22.06 -15.30 -4.09
N PRO A 229 -20.80 -14.86 -3.89
CA PRO A 229 -19.67 -15.78 -3.77
C PRO A 229 -19.56 -16.38 -2.38
N ASN A 230 -20.50 -17.25 -2.01
CA ASN A 230 -20.34 -18.13 -0.86
C ASN A 230 -19.54 -19.36 -1.28
N GLY A 231 -18.41 -19.59 -0.62
CA GLY A 231 -17.50 -20.70 -0.91
C GLY A 231 -16.07 -20.25 -1.11
N THR A 232 -15.24 -21.16 -1.62
CA THR A 232 -13.80 -20.94 -1.78
C THR A 232 -13.38 -21.23 -3.22
N TRP A 233 -12.66 -20.31 -3.85
CA TRP A 233 -12.46 -20.33 -5.29
C TRP A 233 -10.98 -20.12 -5.61
N GLU A 234 -10.37 -21.02 -6.37
CA GLU A 234 -9.00 -20.87 -6.88
C GLU A 234 -8.96 -20.83 -8.40
N SER A 235 -10.11 -21.06 -9.05
CA SER A 235 -10.27 -21.01 -10.50
C SER A 235 -11.51 -20.22 -10.88
N ALA A 236 -11.36 -19.39 -11.91
CA ALA A 236 -12.40 -18.56 -12.49
C ALA A 236 -13.35 -19.33 -13.44
N ALA A 237 -13.11 -20.63 -13.63
CA ALA A 237 -13.87 -21.46 -14.56
C ALA A 237 -15.31 -21.69 -14.10
N PHE A 238 -15.61 -21.52 -12.82
CA PHE A 238 -16.96 -21.67 -12.29
C PHE A 238 -17.39 -20.40 -11.55
N LEU A 239 -18.69 -20.11 -11.56
CA LEU A 239 -19.27 -18.93 -10.94
C LEU A 239 -20.52 -19.29 -10.12
N PRO A 240 -20.69 -18.72 -8.92
CA PRO A 240 -21.88 -18.95 -8.10
C PRO A 240 -23.05 -18.07 -8.58
N GLU A 241 -24.18 -18.68 -8.90
CA GLU A 241 -25.41 -17.97 -9.29
C GLU A 241 -26.31 -17.73 -8.05
N ASP A 242 -26.78 -16.51 -7.85
CA ASP A 242 -27.60 -16.09 -6.70
C ASP A 242 -29.06 -16.56 -6.84
N VAL A 243 -29.71 -16.24 -7.97
CA VAL A 243 -31.17 -16.42 -8.14
C VAL A 243 -31.57 -17.89 -8.31
N SER A 244 -30.70 -18.71 -8.90
CA SER A 244 -30.91 -20.16 -9.06
C SER A 244 -30.28 -20.99 -7.93
N GLY A 245 -29.43 -20.35 -7.11
CA GLY A 245 -28.53 -20.98 -6.14
C GLY A 245 -27.56 -22.00 -6.74
N GLY A 246 -27.35 -22.02 -8.06
CA GLY A 246 -26.51 -23.00 -8.73
C GLY A 246 -25.03 -22.62 -8.83
N ILE A 247 -24.25 -23.50 -9.44
CA ILE A 247 -22.92 -23.17 -9.96
C ILE A 247 -23.00 -23.19 -11.49
N ALA A 248 -22.51 -22.15 -12.15
CA ALA A 248 -22.34 -22.09 -13.59
C ALA A 248 -20.89 -22.41 -13.97
N LEU A 249 -20.71 -23.10 -15.10
CA LEU A 249 -19.43 -23.22 -15.76
C LEU A 249 -19.28 -22.06 -16.75
N LEU A 250 -18.22 -21.27 -16.60
CA LEU A 250 -17.86 -20.22 -17.54
C LEU A 250 -16.95 -20.81 -18.63
N ARG A 251 -17.47 -20.90 -19.85
CA ARG A 251 -16.75 -21.39 -21.03
C ARG A 251 -16.96 -20.46 -22.21
N ASP A 252 -15.87 -20.04 -22.84
CA ASP A 252 -15.89 -19.20 -24.05
C ASP A 252 -16.81 -17.97 -23.93
N GLY A 253 -16.77 -17.33 -22.76
CA GLY A 253 -17.57 -16.14 -22.43
C GLY A 253 -19.06 -16.40 -22.21
N LYS A 254 -19.47 -17.66 -22.05
CA LYS A 254 -20.86 -18.06 -21.78
C LYS A 254 -20.95 -18.84 -20.48
N LEU A 255 -22.07 -18.64 -19.78
CA LEU A 255 -22.43 -19.42 -18.60
C LEU A 255 -23.22 -20.65 -19.03
N GLU A 256 -22.70 -21.82 -18.70
CA GLU A 256 -23.38 -23.11 -18.83
C GLU A 256 -23.84 -23.57 -17.44
N LYS A 257 -25.15 -23.75 -17.25
CA LYS A 257 -25.67 -24.26 -15.98
C LYS A 257 -25.16 -25.66 -15.70
N THR A 258 -24.56 -25.86 -14.53
CA THR A 258 -24.17 -27.20 -14.07
C THR A 258 -25.36 -27.92 -13.44
N LYS A 259 -25.20 -29.21 -13.14
CA LYS A 259 -26.19 -29.99 -12.37
C LYS A 259 -26.03 -29.79 -10.85
N ILE A 260 -25.12 -28.91 -10.41
CA ILE A 260 -24.89 -28.63 -9.01
C ILE A 260 -25.86 -27.52 -8.57
N THR A 261 -26.86 -27.89 -7.78
CA THR A 261 -27.90 -26.97 -7.30
C THR A 261 -27.75 -26.69 -5.80
N VAL A 262 -27.73 -25.42 -5.42
CA VAL A 262 -27.81 -24.89 -4.04
C VAL A 262 -26.87 -25.60 -3.07
N PRO A 263 -25.55 -25.55 -3.32
CA PRO A 263 -24.60 -26.20 -2.43
C PRO A 263 -24.63 -25.51 -1.06
N LYS A 264 -24.64 -26.32 0.00
CA LYS A 264 -24.42 -25.84 1.38
C LYS A 264 -23.03 -25.21 1.52
N SER A 265 -22.06 -25.78 0.81
CA SER A 265 -20.68 -25.31 0.75
C SER A 265 -20.05 -25.74 -0.56
N VAL A 266 -19.17 -24.89 -1.11
CA VAL A 266 -18.46 -25.15 -2.37
C VAL A 266 -16.98 -24.76 -2.26
N HIS A 267 -16.14 -25.59 -2.89
CA HIS A 267 -14.77 -25.27 -3.23
C HIS A 267 -14.53 -25.50 -4.72
N VAL A 268 -13.78 -24.61 -5.38
CA VAL A 268 -13.27 -24.82 -6.73
C VAL A 268 -11.76 -24.73 -6.70
N ASP A 269 -11.07 -25.83 -7.00
CA ASP A 269 -9.61 -25.89 -6.96
C ASP A 269 -8.95 -25.17 -8.16
N ALA A 270 -7.63 -25.03 -8.11
CA ALA A 270 -6.86 -24.37 -9.18
C ALA A 270 -6.96 -25.10 -10.54
N ALA A 271 -7.28 -26.40 -10.56
CA ALA A 271 -7.50 -27.18 -11.77
C ALA A 271 -8.91 -26.99 -12.35
N GLY A 272 -9.79 -26.26 -11.67
CA GLY A 272 -11.19 -26.11 -12.04
C GLY A 272 -12.02 -27.35 -11.70
N THR A 273 -11.73 -28.03 -10.60
CA THR A 273 -12.60 -29.08 -10.04
C THR A 273 -13.50 -28.46 -8.99
N VAL A 274 -14.81 -28.60 -9.16
CA VAL A 274 -15.79 -28.23 -8.14
C VAL A 274 -15.95 -29.37 -7.15
N PHE A 275 -15.88 -29.04 -5.86
CA PHE A 275 -16.30 -29.88 -4.75
C PHE A 275 -17.45 -29.17 -4.04
N ALA A 276 -18.61 -29.81 -3.97
CA ALA A 276 -19.80 -29.22 -3.37
C ALA A 276 -20.46 -30.20 -2.42
N VAL A 277 -20.90 -29.70 -1.26
CA VAL A 277 -21.77 -30.46 -0.36
C VAL A 277 -23.21 -30.01 -0.59
N ASN A 278 -24.03 -30.92 -1.09
CA ASN A 278 -25.46 -30.71 -1.27
C ASN A 278 -26.22 -31.49 -0.20
N SER A 279 -27.40 -31.00 0.21
CA SER A 279 -28.27 -31.72 1.14
C SER A 279 -29.69 -31.80 0.57
N PRO A 280 -29.91 -32.59 -0.50
CA PRO A 280 -31.25 -32.76 -1.06
C PRO A 280 -32.15 -33.52 -0.07
N PHE A 281 -33.44 -33.23 -0.13
CA PHE A 281 -34.48 -34.06 0.46
C PHE A 281 -34.75 -35.27 -0.44
N VAL A 282 -34.61 -36.48 0.11
CA VAL A 282 -34.95 -37.74 -0.54
C VAL A 282 -35.81 -38.54 0.43
N ASP A 283 -37.06 -38.79 0.06
CA ASP A 283 -38.07 -39.44 0.89
C ASP A 283 -38.28 -38.71 2.23
N ASP A 284 -38.49 -37.39 2.19
CA ASP A 284 -38.65 -36.49 3.35
C ASP A 284 -37.46 -36.44 4.33
N ALA A 285 -36.32 -37.03 3.97
CA ALA A 285 -35.10 -36.99 4.75
C ALA A 285 -33.98 -36.23 4.02
N LEU A 286 -33.26 -35.37 4.72
CA LEU A 286 -32.03 -34.76 4.21
C LEU A 286 -30.97 -35.84 4.02
N ARG A 287 -30.44 -35.97 2.80
CA ARG A 287 -29.35 -36.90 2.47
C ARG A 287 -28.13 -36.15 1.96
N PRO A 288 -27.21 -35.74 2.85
CA PRO A 288 -26.00 -35.03 2.48
C PRO A 288 -25.15 -35.82 1.47
N GLN A 289 -24.72 -35.13 0.41
CA GLN A 289 -23.99 -35.69 -0.72
C GLN A 289 -22.79 -34.81 -1.07
N LEU A 290 -21.67 -35.43 -1.38
CA LEU A 290 -20.54 -34.79 -2.02
C LEU A 290 -20.72 -34.88 -3.53
N VAL A 291 -20.73 -33.72 -4.20
CA VAL A 291 -20.75 -33.61 -5.66
C VAL A 291 -19.38 -33.12 -6.10
N ILE A 292 -18.78 -33.83 -7.06
CA ILE A 292 -17.46 -33.50 -7.60
C ILE A 292 -17.58 -33.36 -9.11
N GLN A 293 -17.15 -32.21 -9.63
CA GLN A 293 -17.18 -31.93 -11.06
C GLN A 293 -15.83 -31.40 -11.54
N PRO A 294 -14.97 -32.27 -12.10
CA PRO A 294 -13.78 -31.82 -12.81
C PRO A 294 -14.16 -31.00 -14.06
N LEU A 295 -13.31 -30.05 -14.43
CA LEU A 295 -13.51 -29.21 -15.61
C LEU A 295 -13.78 -30.07 -16.87
N GLY A 296 -14.90 -29.81 -17.54
CA GLY A 296 -15.29 -30.51 -18.76
C GLY A 296 -15.80 -31.94 -18.57
N LYS A 297 -16.03 -32.39 -17.34
CA LYS A 297 -16.64 -33.70 -17.03
C LYS A 297 -18.01 -33.54 -16.38
N GLU A 298 -18.80 -34.59 -16.47
CA GLU A 298 -20.08 -34.70 -15.75
C GLU A 298 -19.84 -34.83 -14.23
N PRO A 299 -20.72 -34.23 -13.40
CA PRO A 299 -20.59 -34.33 -11.95
C PRO A 299 -20.80 -35.78 -11.48
N THR A 300 -19.98 -36.18 -10.50
CA THR A 300 -20.11 -37.43 -9.77
C THR A 300 -20.66 -37.15 -8.38
N THR A 301 -21.68 -37.90 -7.98
CA THR A 301 -22.33 -37.75 -6.68
C THR A 301 -21.99 -38.93 -5.77
N ILE A 302 -21.55 -38.64 -4.56
CA ILE A 302 -21.18 -39.62 -3.54
C ILE A 302 -21.97 -39.34 -2.26
N GLN A 303 -22.62 -40.37 -1.71
CA GLN A 303 -23.34 -40.26 -0.45
C GLN A 303 -22.34 -40.07 0.71
N LEU A 304 -22.48 -39.00 1.49
CA LEU A 304 -21.55 -38.70 2.58
C LEU A 304 -21.54 -39.80 3.65
N GLN A 305 -22.68 -40.44 3.89
CA GLN A 305 -22.77 -41.60 4.79
C GLN A 305 -21.77 -42.69 4.41
N LYS A 306 -21.72 -43.07 3.12
CA LYS A 306 -20.80 -44.12 2.66
C LYS A 306 -19.33 -43.72 2.78
N LEU A 307 -19.03 -42.43 2.67
CA LEU A 307 -17.66 -41.91 2.76
C LEU A 307 -17.17 -41.85 4.22
N LEU A 308 -18.06 -41.46 5.15
CA LEU A 308 -17.68 -41.11 6.52
C LEU A 308 -17.96 -42.21 7.55
N GLU A 309 -18.92 -43.11 7.32
CA GLU A 309 -19.40 -44.10 8.32
C GLU A 309 -18.31 -44.95 8.99
N LYS A 310 -17.18 -45.20 8.32
CA LYS A 310 -16.04 -45.95 8.89
C LYS A 310 -14.86 -45.07 9.34
N ARG A 311 -14.97 -43.76 9.17
CA ARG A 311 -13.88 -42.79 9.35
C ARG A 311 -14.16 -41.75 10.42
N VAL A 312 -15.42 -41.55 10.79
CA VAL A 312 -15.82 -40.67 11.90
C VAL A 312 -16.41 -41.50 13.04
N PRO A 313 -16.31 -41.04 14.29
CA PRO A 313 -16.96 -41.69 15.43
C PRO A 313 -18.48 -41.78 15.26
N GLU A 314 -19.11 -42.74 15.95
CA GLU A 314 -20.56 -42.81 16.07
C GLU A 314 -21.12 -41.52 16.69
N GLY A 315 -22.26 -41.04 16.18
CA GLY A 315 -22.93 -39.83 16.69
C GLY A 315 -22.51 -38.51 16.01
N PHE A 316 -21.63 -38.53 15.01
CA PHE A 316 -21.28 -37.36 14.21
C PHE A 316 -22.50 -36.77 13.46
N ASP A 317 -22.63 -35.43 13.48
CA ASP A 317 -23.65 -34.72 12.71
C ASP A 317 -23.26 -34.56 11.24
N MET A 318 -23.75 -35.50 10.44
CA MET A 318 -23.55 -35.50 8.99
C MET A 318 -24.14 -34.27 8.28
N GLN A 319 -25.18 -33.66 8.84
CA GLN A 319 -25.79 -32.47 8.26
C GLN A 319 -24.88 -31.26 8.41
N SER A 320 -23.99 -31.25 9.40
CA SER A 320 -23.02 -30.18 9.63
C SER A 320 -21.77 -30.29 8.75
N THR A 321 -21.56 -31.39 8.00
CA THR A 321 -20.44 -31.53 7.05
C THR A 321 -20.41 -30.40 6.01
N PHE A 322 -19.22 -29.95 5.63
CA PHE A 322 -19.00 -28.94 4.59
C PHE A 322 -17.65 -29.13 3.90
N VAL A 323 -17.40 -28.40 2.81
CA VAL A 323 -16.06 -28.32 2.18
C VAL A 323 -15.34 -27.03 2.55
N LEU A 324 -14.06 -27.16 2.91
CA LEU A 324 -13.16 -26.05 3.20
C LEU A 324 -11.85 -26.28 2.46
N GLY A 325 -11.61 -25.49 1.41
CA GLY A 325 -10.55 -25.80 0.46
C GLY A 325 -10.76 -27.16 -0.19
N GLY A 326 -9.65 -27.82 -0.52
CA GLY A 326 -9.65 -29.20 -1.04
C GLY A 326 -9.97 -30.28 -0.01
N SER A 327 -10.73 -29.98 1.04
CA SER A 327 -11.02 -30.91 2.14
C SER A 327 -12.50 -30.97 2.49
N LEU A 328 -12.97 -32.17 2.81
CA LEU A 328 -14.28 -32.40 3.43
C LEU A 328 -14.13 -32.31 4.95
N VAL A 329 -14.87 -31.43 5.59
CA VAL A 329 -14.79 -31.19 7.03
C VAL A 329 -16.01 -31.76 7.74
N ALA A 330 -15.75 -32.58 8.75
CA ALA A 330 -16.72 -33.19 9.64
C ALA A 330 -16.60 -32.57 11.05
N PRO A 331 -17.53 -31.68 11.45
CA PRO A 331 -17.56 -31.12 12.80
C PRO A 331 -17.92 -32.14 13.89
N LEU A 332 -17.13 -32.24 14.95
CA LEU A 332 -17.43 -32.99 16.17
C LEU A 332 -17.71 -32.02 17.32
N GLU A 333 -18.08 -32.55 18.50
CA GLU A 333 -18.43 -31.74 19.67
C GLU A 333 -17.26 -30.87 20.17
N ASP A 334 -16.03 -31.37 20.11
CA ASP A 334 -14.83 -30.73 20.68
C ASP A 334 -13.78 -30.28 19.64
N LYS A 335 -13.92 -30.70 18.38
CA LYS A 335 -12.97 -30.45 17.29
C LYS A 335 -13.61 -30.75 15.95
N SER A 336 -12.89 -30.52 14.86
CA SER A 336 -13.32 -30.97 13.54
C SER A 336 -12.28 -31.87 12.90
N LEU A 337 -12.73 -32.79 12.04
CA LEU A 337 -11.84 -33.62 11.23
C LEU A 337 -11.93 -33.17 9.77
N ALA A 338 -10.81 -32.75 9.20
CA ALA A 338 -10.69 -32.46 7.78
C ALA A 338 -10.12 -33.67 7.04
N PHE A 339 -10.77 -34.05 5.95
CA PHE A 339 -10.38 -35.16 5.09
C PHE A 339 -9.99 -34.60 3.71
N PRO A 340 -8.70 -34.64 3.33
CA PRO A 340 -8.25 -34.19 2.01
C PRO A 340 -8.98 -34.95 0.90
N LEU A 341 -9.48 -34.22 -0.09
CA LEU A 341 -10.24 -34.76 -1.23
C LEU A 341 -9.34 -34.93 -2.45
N THR A 342 -9.46 -36.07 -3.12
CA THR A 342 -8.95 -36.21 -4.50
C THR A 342 -10.02 -35.85 -5.52
N ALA A 343 -9.62 -35.58 -6.77
CA ALA A 343 -10.56 -35.30 -7.87
C ALA A 343 -11.51 -36.48 -8.16
N GLU A 344 -11.20 -37.69 -7.70
CA GLU A 344 -12.06 -38.88 -7.78
C GLU A 344 -12.95 -39.06 -6.53
N GLY A 345 -12.89 -38.14 -5.57
CA GLY A 345 -13.70 -38.19 -4.33
C GLY A 345 -13.23 -39.19 -3.29
N LYS A 346 -11.95 -39.55 -3.31
CA LYS A 346 -11.34 -40.36 -2.25
C LYS A 346 -10.94 -39.45 -1.08
N LEU A 347 -11.17 -39.94 0.13
CA LEU A 347 -10.74 -39.28 1.37
C LEU A 347 -9.32 -39.71 1.73
N GLY A 348 -8.45 -38.72 1.97
CA GLY A 348 -7.15 -38.91 2.62
C GLY A 348 -7.28 -39.25 4.10
N GLU A 349 -6.15 -39.27 4.79
CA GLU A 349 -6.10 -39.44 6.25
C GLU A 349 -6.71 -38.21 6.96
N PRO A 350 -7.47 -38.40 8.05
CA PRO A 350 -8.09 -37.29 8.78
C PRO A 350 -7.04 -36.41 9.46
N ILE A 351 -7.29 -35.11 9.45
CA ILE A 351 -6.48 -34.09 10.12
C ILE A 351 -7.38 -33.39 11.13
N ALA A 352 -6.96 -33.35 12.39
CA ALA A 352 -7.67 -32.59 13.41
C ALA A 352 -7.49 -31.09 13.18
N ILE A 353 -8.60 -30.37 13.09
CA ILE A 353 -8.63 -28.92 12.94
C ILE A 353 -9.50 -28.25 14.00
N ALA A 354 -9.09 -27.08 14.46
CA ALA A 354 -9.84 -26.26 15.41
C ALA A 354 -10.65 -25.22 14.65
N LEU A 355 -11.93 -25.49 14.39
CA LEU A 355 -12.79 -24.54 13.69
C LEU A 355 -13.32 -23.48 14.64
N ASP A 356 -13.14 -22.22 14.26
CA ASP A 356 -13.92 -21.11 14.77
C ASP A 356 -15.19 -20.94 13.93
N ASP A 357 -16.10 -20.08 14.37
CA ASP A 357 -17.34 -19.83 13.63
C ASP A 357 -17.06 -19.21 12.24
N HIS A 358 -15.89 -18.58 12.03
CA HIS A 358 -15.61 -17.71 10.87
C HIS A 358 -14.20 -17.95 10.30
N PRO A 359 -13.89 -19.16 9.75
CA PRO A 359 -12.59 -19.44 9.19
C PRO A 359 -12.30 -18.46 8.06
N CYS A 360 -11.23 -17.67 8.21
CA CYS A 360 -10.83 -16.71 7.21
C CYS A 360 -9.56 -17.20 6.50
N ARG A 361 -9.35 -16.80 5.25
CA ARG A 361 -8.23 -17.32 4.45
C ARG A 361 -7.04 -16.38 4.47
N ALA A 362 -5.87 -16.96 4.65
CA ALA A 362 -4.59 -16.32 4.54
C ALA A 362 -3.76 -16.93 3.40
N GLY A 363 -3.76 -16.32 2.23
CA GLY A 363 -3.12 -16.86 1.02
C GLY A 363 -3.67 -18.20 0.63
N ALA A 364 -2.79 -19.19 0.46
CA ALA A 364 -3.23 -20.53 0.11
C ALA A 364 -3.91 -21.27 1.28
N GLN A 365 -3.80 -20.80 2.53
CA GLN A 365 -4.24 -21.52 3.73
C GLN A 365 -5.43 -20.84 4.42
N TYR A 366 -6.24 -21.62 5.12
CA TYR A 366 -7.27 -21.13 6.05
C TYR A 366 -6.66 -20.95 7.42
N VAL A 367 -6.94 -19.82 8.05
CA VAL A 367 -6.57 -19.60 9.44
C VAL A 367 -7.76 -20.03 10.28
N LEU A 368 -7.49 -20.97 11.16
CA LEU A 368 -8.40 -21.50 12.13
C LEU A 368 -7.81 -21.16 13.49
N THR A 369 -8.63 -20.78 14.46
CA THR A 369 -8.11 -20.33 15.77
C THR A 369 -8.79 -21.10 16.89
N ASP A 370 -7.99 -21.47 17.88
CA ASP A 370 -8.46 -21.54 19.25
C ASP A 370 -7.89 -20.31 20.00
N ASP A 371 -8.44 -19.90 21.14
CA ASP A 371 -7.99 -18.70 21.87
C ASP A 371 -6.48 -18.70 22.23
N LYS A 372 -5.76 -19.81 22.01
CA LYS A 372 -4.36 -20.04 22.40
C LYS A 372 -3.44 -20.37 21.21
N LYS A 373 -3.98 -20.76 20.06
CA LYS A 373 -3.23 -21.12 18.86
C LYS A 373 -3.89 -20.65 17.57
N LEU A 374 -3.06 -20.26 16.60
CA LEU A 374 -3.45 -20.10 15.20
C LEU A 374 -3.03 -21.34 14.43
N GLN A 375 -3.97 -21.96 13.73
CA GLN A 375 -3.76 -23.11 12.87
C GLN A 375 -3.96 -22.71 11.42
N PHE A 376 -2.95 -22.92 10.58
CA PHE A 376 -3.00 -22.65 9.14
C PHE A 376 -3.22 -23.94 8.39
N PHE A 377 -4.36 -24.07 7.73
CA PHE A 377 -4.81 -25.28 7.05
C PHE A 377 -4.81 -25.09 5.54
N ASP A 378 -4.03 -25.86 4.79
CA ASP A 378 -3.96 -25.74 3.32
C ASP A 378 -4.89 -26.71 2.55
N GLY A 379 -5.78 -27.40 3.26
CA GLY A 379 -6.61 -28.46 2.69
C GLY A 379 -5.98 -29.86 2.82
N ALA A 380 -4.70 -29.99 3.14
CA ALA A 380 -3.98 -31.26 3.25
C ALA A 380 -3.06 -31.38 4.47
N LYS A 381 -2.68 -30.27 5.11
CA LYS A 381 -1.86 -30.24 6.32
C LYS A 381 -2.17 -28.99 7.13
N THR A 382 -1.77 -29.03 8.39
CA THR A 382 -1.86 -27.90 9.31
C THR A 382 -0.48 -27.45 9.75
N THR A 383 -0.31 -26.14 9.91
CA THR A 383 0.86 -25.54 10.56
C THR A 383 0.35 -24.74 11.76
N GLU A 384 0.91 -24.96 12.94
CA GLU A 384 0.47 -24.26 14.15
C GLU A 384 1.44 -23.15 14.54
N VAL A 385 0.87 -22.03 15.01
CA VAL A 385 1.59 -20.93 15.65
C VAL A 385 0.96 -20.70 17.02
N THR A 386 1.76 -20.85 18.07
CA THR A 386 1.31 -20.63 19.46
C THR A 386 1.24 -19.14 19.74
N ILE A 387 0.12 -18.68 20.31
CA ILE A 387 -0.09 -17.28 20.69
C ILE A 387 0.51 -17.07 22.09
N PRO A 388 1.44 -16.12 22.29
CA PRO A 388 1.96 -15.81 23.62
C PRO A 388 0.86 -15.30 24.56
N SER A 389 0.93 -15.62 25.85
CA SER A 389 -0.01 -15.12 26.86
C SER A 389 0.04 -13.61 27.04
N LYS A 390 -1.09 -12.99 27.42
CA LYS A 390 -1.35 -11.54 27.54
C LYS A 390 -0.30 -10.67 28.28
N ASP A 391 0.60 -11.26 29.08
CA ASP A 391 1.57 -10.52 29.92
C ASP A 391 2.96 -10.32 29.30
N SER A 392 3.25 -10.88 28.12
CA SER A 392 4.55 -10.64 27.46
C SER A 392 4.45 -9.42 26.53
N SER A 393 5.28 -8.40 26.75
CA SER A 393 5.54 -7.24 25.88
C SER A 393 6.21 -7.62 24.54
N PHE A 394 5.84 -8.77 24.01
CA PHE A 394 6.48 -9.45 22.92
C PHE A 394 5.87 -8.97 21.61
N ARG A 395 6.59 -8.10 20.90
CA ARG A 395 6.51 -8.09 19.43
C ARG A 395 7.01 -9.46 18.98
N ALA A 396 6.11 -10.42 18.77
CA ALA A 396 6.50 -11.70 18.24
C ALA A 396 7.26 -11.47 16.93
N ARG A 397 8.56 -11.74 16.95
CA ARG A 397 9.36 -11.88 15.73
C ARG A 397 8.77 -13.04 14.95
N ALA A 398 7.82 -12.70 14.09
CA ALA A 398 7.42 -13.34 12.86
C ALA A 398 7.63 -14.87 12.86
N ALA A 399 6.67 -15.62 13.40
CA ALA A 399 6.49 -17.01 12.98
C ALA A 399 5.92 -16.94 11.55
N CYS A 400 6.81 -16.87 10.57
CA CYS A 400 6.43 -16.71 9.17
C CYS A 400 5.94 -18.03 8.62
N SER A 401 4.64 -18.26 8.71
CA SER A 401 3.95 -19.17 7.80
C SER A 401 3.88 -18.52 6.41
N PRO A 402 3.82 -19.28 5.29
CA PRO A 402 3.47 -18.77 3.96
C PRO A 402 2.10 -18.06 3.89
N SER A 403 1.35 -18.11 4.99
CA SER A 403 0.01 -17.57 5.16
C SER A 403 -0.05 -16.70 6.42
N GLY A 404 -0.48 -15.45 6.26
CA GLY A 404 -0.49 -14.47 7.34
C GLY A 404 -1.85 -14.30 7.98
N ALA A 405 -1.92 -14.48 9.29
CA ALA A 405 -3.04 -13.99 10.08
C ALA A 405 -2.52 -12.96 11.08
N VAL A 406 -3.32 -11.94 11.36
CA VAL A 406 -3.02 -11.03 12.46
C VAL A 406 -4.06 -11.14 13.53
N GLN A 407 -3.63 -11.55 14.72
CA GLN A 407 -4.51 -11.61 15.86
C GLN A 407 -4.38 -10.34 16.69
N ILE A 408 -5.51 -9.68 16.92
CA ILE A 408 -5.62 -8.42 17.64
C ILE A 408 -6.62 -8.57 18.77
N GLY A 409 -6.17 -8.52 20.02
CA GLY A 409 -7.07 -8.60 21.19
C GLY A 409 -8.00 -9.82 21.19
N GLY A 410 -7.56 -10.94 20.61
CA GLY A 410 -8.36 -12.16 20.44
C GLY A 410 -9.11 -12.29 19.11
N ARG A 411 -9.14 -11.26 18.26
CA ARG A 411 -9.75 -11.31 16.92
C ARG A 411 -8.73 -11.67 15.86
N VAL A 412 -9.03 -12.62 14.98
CA VAL A 412 -8.17 -12.96 13.84
C VAL A 412 -8.57 -12.13 12.62
N LEU A 413 -7.63 -11.34 12.10
CA LEU A 413 -7.71 -10.66 10.81
C LEU A 413 -6.86 -11.47 9.82
N CYS A 414 -7.50 -12.30 9.01
CA CYS A 414 -6.79 -13.02 7.96
C CYS A 414 -6.35 -12.08 6.84
N ARG A 415 -5.16 -12.33 6.31
CA ARG A 415 -4.57 -11.57 5.21
C ARG A 415 -4.21 -12.52 4.10
N SER A 416 -4.53 -12.17 2.87
CA SER A 416 -4.23 -12.94 1.65
C SER A 416 -2.76 -13.32 1.49
N SER A 417 -1.82 -12.79 2.29
CA SER A 417 -0.73 -13.56 2.93
C SER A 417 0.07 -12.66 3.90
N GLY A 418 1.10 -13.19 4.57
CA GLY A 418 1.83 -12.47 5.63
C GLY A 418 2.58 -13.41 6.58
N CYS A 419 3.44 -12.88 7.45
CA CYS A 419 3.78 -13.60 8.68
C CYS A 419 2.64 -13.46 9.68
N VAL A 420 2.57 -14.37 10.64
CA VAL A 420 1.67 -14.20 11.77
C VAL A 420 2.17 -13.04 12.62
N GLU A 421 1.36 -11.99 12.76
CA GLU A 421 1.61 -10.90 13.71
C GLU A 421 0.58 -10.96 14.82
N VAL A 422 1.04 -11.08 16.06
CA VAL A 422 0.18 -10.94 17.23
C VAL A 422 0.38 -9.51 17.74
N ILE A 423 -0.66 -8.69 17.63
CA ILE A 423 -0.66 -7.30 18.09
C ILE A 423 -1.53 -7.25 19.34
N ASP A 424 -0.95 -6.85 20.47
CA ASP A 424 -1.75 -6.62 21.68
C ASP A 424 -2.66 -5.39 21.51
N GLU A 425 -3.65 -5.22 22.40
CA GLU A 425 -4.59 -4.10 22.32
C GLU A 425 -3.90 -2.72 22.39
N THR A 426 -2.74 -2.63 23.04
CA THR A 426 -2.00 -1.37 23.19
C THR A 426 -1.27 -1.02 21.90
N GLY A 427 -0.60 -1.99 21.26
CA GLY A 427 0.01 -1.87 19.95
C GLY A 427 -1.01 -1.56 18.86
N TYR A 428 -2.22 -2.10 18.97
CA TYR A 428 -3.32 -1.79 18.06
C TYR A 428 -3.80 -0.34 18.21
N LYS A 429 -3.99 0.16 19.44
CA LYS A 429 -4.34 1.57 19.66
C LYS A 429 -3.27 2.52 19.11
N LEU A 430 -2.00 2.22 19.36
CA LEU A 430 -0.87 2.97 18.80
C LEU A 430 -0.85 2.93 17.26
N PHE A 431 -1.30 1.83 16.67
CA PHE A 431 -1.42 1.68 15.23
C PHE A 431 -2.61 2.49 14.68
N GLU A 432 -3.80 2.36 15.27
CA GLU A 432 -5.00 3.15 14.91
C GLU A 432 -4.76 4.67 15.04
N GLU A 433 -4.01 5.10 16.05
CA GLU A 433 -3.63 6.51 16.22
C GLU A 433 -2.78 7.05 15.07
N ASN A 434 -2.17 6.17 14.27
CA ASN A 434 -1.22 6.51 13.20
C ASN A 434 -1.71 6.25 11.77
N VAL A 435 -2.79 5.50 11.56
CA VAL A 435 -3.35 5.22 10.22
C VAL A 435 -4.86 5.48 10.18
N GLN A 436 -5.34 6.14 9.11
CA GLN A 436 -6.76 6.46 8.94
C GLN A 436 -7.63 5.20 8.75
N HIS A 437 -7.05 4.13 8.20
CA HIS A 437 -7.61 2.79 8.08
C HIS A 437 -6.48 1.74 8.14
N PRO A 438 -6.73 0.51 8.64
CA PRO A 438 -5.73 -0.55 8.63
C PRO A 438 -5.10 -0.73 7.22
N PRO A 439 -3.78 -0.88 7.08
CA PRO A 439 -3.13 -1.25 5.83
C PRO A 439 -3.65 -2.60 5.35
N VAL A 440 -3.77 -2.73 4.03
CA VAL A 440 -3.98 -4.04 3.39
C VAL A 440 -2.59 -4.59 3.09
N MET A 441 -2.32 -5.85 3.42
CA MET A 441 -0.99 -6.43 3.31
C MET A 441 -1.00 -7.80 2.68
N ASP A 442 0.14 -8.16 2.10
CA ASP A 442 0.40 -9.45 1.50
C ASP A 442 1.90 -9.80 1.49
N VAL A 443 2.33 -10.92 0.91
CA VAL A 443 3.75 -11.30 0.75
C VAL A 443 4.16 -11.50 -0.70
N ILE A 444 5.37 -11.06 -1.01
CA ILE A 444 6.01 -11.30 -2.30
C ILE A 444 7.23 -12.18 -2.06
N GLY A 445 7.17 -13.44 -2.47
CA GLY A 445 8.22 -14.41 -2.14
C GLY A 445 8.43 -14.49 -0.63
N ASP A 446 9.60 -14.07 -0.16
CA ASP A 446 9.95 -14.00 1.27
C ASP A 446 9.78 -12.61 1.91
N ARG A 447 9.19 -11.64 1.21
CA ARG A 447 9.04 -10.25 1.65
C ARG A 447 7.59 -9.91 1.93
N ILE A 448 7.34 -8.88 2.73
CA ILE A 448 6.01 -8.35 3.03
C ILE A 448 5.77 -7.10 2.18
N VAL A 449 4.57 -7.02 1.61
CA VAL A 449 4.05 -5.86 0.91
C VAL A 449 2.89 -5.25 1.70
N TYR A 450 2.82 -3.93 1.77
CA TYR A 450 1.73 -3.20 2.41
C TYR A 450 1.18 -2.19 1.43
N THR A 451 -0.13 -1.90 1.52
CA THR A 451 -0.68 -0.65 1.01
C THR A 451 -1.46 0.08 2.09
N TRP A 452 -1.27 1.40 2.16
CA TRP A 452 -2.10 2.26 3.00
C TRP A 452 -2.36 3.61 2.36
N GLY A 453 -3.48 4.22 2.75
CA GLY A 453 -3.69 5.63 2.48
C GLY A 453 -2.85 6.44 3.45
N ALA A 454 -2.07 7.41 2.96
CA ALA A 454 -1.33 8.32 3.81
C ALA A 454 -2.27 9.05 4.79
N LYS A 455 -1.83 9.31 6.03
CA LYS A 455 -2.65 9.82 7.14
C LYS A 455 -3.26 11.22 6.87
N ASP A 456 -2.59 12.00 6.05
CA ASP A 456 -3.01 13.32 5.53
C ASP A 456 -3.89 13.21 4.27
N GLY A 457 -4.12 11.99 3.80
CA GLY A 457 -4.79 11.69 2.55
C GLY A 457 -3.92 11.98 1.33
N ALA A 458 -2.62 12.25 1.45
CA ALA A 458 -1.78 12.65 0.32
C ALA A 458 -1.73 11.62 -0.83
N GLY A 459 -2.08 10.36 -0.58
CA GLY A 459 -2.09 9.35 -1.61
C GLY A 459 -2.16 7.91 -1.13
N LEU A 460 -2.00 6.99 -2.08
CA LEU A 460 -1.83 5.55 -1.83
C LEU A 460 -0.33 5.22 -1.79
N LEU A 461 0.13 4.69 -0.66
CA LEU A 461 1.49 4.23 -0.46
C LEU A 461 1.56 2.70 -0.56
N VAL A 462 2.64 2.21 -1.13
CA VAL A 462 3.07 0.81 -1.11
C VAL A 462 4.36 0.72 -0.30
N HIS A 463 4.47 -0.27 0.59
CA HIS A 463 5.73 -0.63 1.21
C HIS A 463 6.14 -2.03 0.83
N VAL A 464 7.42 -2.26 0.52
CA VAL A 464 7.97 -3.61 0.35
C VAL A 464 9.18 -3.77 1.24
N GLY A 465 9.14 -4.74 2.16
CA GLY A 465 10.17 -4.95 3.18
C GLY A 465 10.31 -6.41 3.59
N ASP A 466 11.40 -6.75 4.27
CA ASP A 466 11.63 -8.13 4.71
C ASP A 466 10.71 -8.49 5.89
N LYS A 467 10.46 -9.79 6.08
CA LYS A 467 9.64 -10.31 7.17
C LYS A 467 10.11 -9.78 8.54
N GLY A 468 9.20 -9.12 9.28
CA GLY A 468 9.51 -8.52 10.58
C GLY A 468 10.29 -7.20 10.54
N MET A 469 10.56 -6.64 9.36
CA MET A 469 11.26 -5.36 9.16
C MET A 469 10.33 -4.26 8.64
N VAL A 470 9.22 -4.02 9.34
CA VAL A 470 8.30 -2.88 9.08
C VAL A 470 9.02 -1.53 8.86
N PRO A 471 10.09 -1.18 9.60
CA PRO A 471 10.75 0.12 9.39
C PRO A 471 11.81 0.15 8.27
N ASN A 472 12.25 -0.98 7.69
CA ASN A 472 13.40 -0.97 6.76
C ASN A 472 13.03 -1.21 5.28
N GLY A 473 11.75 -1.39 4.95
CA GLY A 473 11.33 -1.50 3.55
C GLY A 473 11.19 -0.14 2.86
N LYS A 474 10.91 -0.20 1.56
CA LYS A 474 10.80 0.99 0.71
C LYS A 474 9.34 1.42 0.60
N ASP A 475 9.03 2.62 1.08
CA ASP A 475 7.76 3.28 0.82
C ASP A 475 7.75 3.91 -0.57
N ILE A 476 6.66 3.70 -1.30
CA ILE A 476 6.49 4.09 -2.69
C ILE A 476 5.11 4.73 -2.79
N LEU A 477 5.09 6.02 -3.12
CA LEU A 477 3.85 6.69 -3.46
C LEU A 477 3.40 6.24 -4.85
N VAL A 478 2.27 5.54 -4.90
CA VAL A 478 1.72 5.00 -6.15
C VAL A 478 0.78 6.01 -6.80
N VAL A 479 -0.05 6.67 -5.99
CA VAL A 479 -0.97 7.70 -6.45
C VAL A 479 -1.02 8.83 -5.46
N GLU A 480 -0.89 10.06 -5.95
CA GLU A 480 -1.07 11.28 -5.19
C GLU A 480 -2.53 11.74 -5.32
N LYS A 481 -3.13 12.21 -4.21
CA LYS A 481 -4.53 12.64 -4.19
C LYS A 481 -4.77 13.85 -5.09
N THR A 482 -5.86 13.84 -5.86
CA THR A 482 -6.25 14.94 -6.75
C THR A 482 -7.48 15.73 -6.27
N GLY A 483 -8.15 15.31 -5.20
CA GLY A 483 -9.35 15.93 -4.65
C GLY A 483 -9.72 15.38 -3.27
N GLY A 484 -10.44 16.15 -2.46
CA GLY A 484 -10.60 16.00 -0.99
C GLY A 484 -10.90 14.61 -0.36
N LYS A 485 -11.20 13.55 -1.12
CA LYS A 485 -11.39 12.17 -0.62
C LYS A 485 -10.12 11.33 -0.82
N GLY A 486 -9.70 10.59 0.21
CA GLY A 486 -8.58 9.67 0.09
C GLY A 486 -8.92 8.43 -0.74
N PRO A 487 -7.93 7.74 -1.33
CA PRO A 487 -8.16 6.51 -2.08
C PRO A 487 -8.74 5.42 -1.17
N SER A 488 -9.77 4.72 -1.65
CA SER A 488 -10.35 3.55 -1.00
C SER A 488 -9.60 2.30 -1.45
N LYS A 489 -9.01 1.57 -0.51
CA LYS A 489 -8.24 0.36 -0.81
C LYS A 489 -9.20 -0.80 -1.07
N MET A 490 -9.04 -1.48 -2.21
CA MET A 490 -9.86 -2.63 -2.57
C MET A 490 -9.17 -3.96 -2.22
N GLY A 491 -7.83 -4.04 -2.35
CA GLY A 491 -7.06 -5.20 -1.90
C GLY A 491 -5.59 -5.20 -2.36
N VAL A 492 -4.76 -6.07 -1.77
CA VAL A 492 -3.36 -6.34 -2.17
C VAL A 492 -3.08 -7.81 -2.03
N PHE A 493 -2.57 -8.44 -3.08
CA PHE A 493 -2.40 -9.89 -3.13
C PHE A 493 -1.08 -10.26 -3.73
N GLY A 494 -0.35 -11.05 -2.98
CA GLY A 494 1.00 -11.43 -3.20
C GLY A 494 1.11 -12.82 -3.81
N GLY A 495 2.24 -13.06 -4.42
CA GLY A 495 2.59 -14.30 -5.08
C GLY A 495 4.09 -14.52 -5.00
N PRO A 496 4.58 -15.64 -5.56
CA PRO A 496 5.98 -16.03 -5.41
C PRO A 496 6.98 -15.02 -5.97
N LYS A 497 6.59 -14.15 -6.91
CA LYS A 497 7.49 -13.18 -7.58
C LYS A 497 6.96 -11.74 -7.62
N GLY A 498 5.74 -11.49 -7.17
CA GLY A 498 5.14 -10.17 -7.17
C GLY A 498 3.81 -10.14 -6.44
N ALA A 499 3.32 -8.94 -6.15
CA ALA A 499 1.97 -8.69 -5.70
C ALA A 499 1.20 -7.85 -6.73
N ILE A 500 -0.12 -7.93 -6.66
CA ILE A 500 -1.07 -7.12 -7.41
C ILE A 500 -1.92 -6.38 -6.38
N ALA A 501 -2.08 -5.08 -6.55
CA ALA A 501 -2.92 -4.26 -5.70
C ALA A 501 -3.96 -3.50 -6.54
N VAL A 502 -5.12 -3.31 -5.94
CA VAL A 502 -6.25 -2.60 -6.53
C VAL A 502 -6.78 -1.57 -5.53
N ALA A 503 -7.07 -0.38 -6.03
CA ALA A 503 -7.66 0.70 -5.25
C ALA A 503 -8.69 1.47 -6.08
N ASP A 504 -9.67 2.07 -5.42
CA ASP A 504 -10.55 3.09 -5.97
C ASP A 504 -9.97 4.47 -5.60
N VAL A 505 -9.67 5.27 -6.62
CA VAL A 505 -9.24 6.66 -6.48
C VAL A 505 -10.25 7.54 -7.19
N GLU A 506 -11.04 8.27 -6.42
CA GLU A 506 -12.01 9.25 -6.94
C GLU A 506 -13.02 8.64 -7.93
N GLY A 507 -13.44 7.39 -7.69
CA GLY A 507 -14.35 6.66 -8.57
C GLY A 507 -13.67 5.99 -9.77
N THR A 508 -12.33 6.05 -9.83
CA THR A 508 -11.53 5.34 -10.82
C THR A 508 -10.84 4.16 -10.15
N LEU A 509 -11.14 2.94 -10.61
CA LEU A 509 -10.39 1.76 -10.21
C LEU A 509 -9.02 1.77 -10.86
N ILE A 510 -7.98 1.64 -10.05
CA ILE A 510 -6.59 1.52 -10.50
C ILE A 510 -6.00 0.18 -10.07
N GLY A 511 -5.12 -0.37 -10.90
CA GLY A 511 -4.40 -1.62 -10.63
C GLY A 511 -2.91 -1.46 -10.89
N PHE A 512 -2.09 -2.01 -10.01
CA PHE A 512 -0.64 -2.00 -10.17
C PHE A 512 0.00 -3.31 -9.67
N ARG A 513 1.09 -3.68 -10.32
CA ARG A 513 1.94 -4.80 -9.93
C ARG A 513 3.10 -4.28 -9.09
N ILE A 514 3.43 -5.01 -8.03
CA ILE A 514 4.54 -4.77 -7.13
C ILE A 514 5.50 -5.96 -7.29
N THR A 515 6.77 -5.74 -7.61
CA THR A 515 7.77 -6.82 -7.72
C THR A 515 8.37 -7.13 -6.35
N GLU A 516 9.07 -8.26 -6.24
CA GLU A 516 9.79 -8.63 -5.01
C GLU A 516 10.80 -7.55 -4.58
N ASN A 517 11.39 -6.83 -5.53
CA ASN A 517 12.34 -5.75 -5.24
C ASN A 517 11.66 -4.44 -4.81
N GLY A 518 10.33 -4.41 -4.77
CA GLY A 518 9.57 -3.19 -4.54
C GLY A 518 9.60 -2.23 -5.72
N GLU A 519 9.63 -2.76 -6.94
CA GLU A 519 9.29 -1.94 -8.11
C GLU A 519 7.78 -2.01 -8.31
N VAL A 520 7.16 -0.87 -8.63
CA VAL A 520 5.73 -0.82 -8.87
C VAL A 520 5.50 -0.36 -10.32
N GLY A 521 4.64 -1.08 -11.03
CA GLY A 521 4.34 -0.82 -12.44
C GLY A 521 2.87 -1.07 -12.77
N PRO A 522 2.44 -0.71 -13.99
CA PRO A 522 1.05 -0.90 -14.41
C PRO A 522 0.66 -2.37 -14.38
N LEU A 523 -0.57 -2.63 -13.94
CA LEU A 523 -1.13 -3.97 -13.96
C LEU A 523 -1.56 -4.34 -15.37
N LYS A 524 -0.92 -5.36 -15.95
CA LYS A 524 -1.35 -5.90 -17.24
C LYS A 524 -2.67 -6.65 -17.07
N VAL A 525 -3.69 -6.24 -17.83
CA VAL A 525 -4.96 -6.96 -17.95
C VAL A 525 -5.00 -7.65 -19.30
N THR A 526 -5.11 -8.97 -19.29
CA THR A 526 -5.21 -9.79 -20.51
C THR A 526 -6.62 -10.36 -20.61
N TRP A 527 -7.21 -10.26 -21.80
CA TRP A 527 -8.55 -10.75 -22.09
C TRP A 527 -8.47 -12.06 -22.87
N LYS A 528 -9.27 -13.04 -22.48
CA LYS A 528 -9.51 -14.29 -23.22
C LYS A 528 -10.90 -14.30 -23.82
#